data_AF-A0A1H2WVI0-F1
#
_entry.id   AF-A0A1H2WVI0-F1
#
_cell.length_a   1.000
_cell.length_b   1.000
_cell.length_c   1.000
_cell.angle_alpha   90.00
_cell.angle_beta   90.00
_cell.angle_gamma   90.00
#
_symmetry.space_group_name_H-M   'P 1'
#
loop_
_entity.id
_entity.type
_entity.pdbx_description
1 polymer ?
#
loop_
_entity_poly.entity_id
_entity_poly.type
_entity_poly.pdbx_seq_one_letter_code
_entity_poly.pdbx_strand_id
1 'polypeptide(L)'
;MKWFKAAVLLVFLLVTCFSFPVQADAASSKYVVKGNTSSKVVALTFDDGSDGTNISKILQTLSTHNVKATFFLTGTGTKDHPQSIRNIAAAGHQLGNHSYSHPDFTTISTTKMKKELADTEALVKSTTGKSTKPIFRAPFGATNSTVLKTVGDAGYTHTLHWNIDTIDWRGLSKTQVLNKVVNNIEPGSVVLMHTGAGAPGTPAALPEMITKLKAQGYKFVTVSELLQMQDSTSAGGASYTVKSGDTLYSIANRNNVSVTELKKANSIPTSSNVIRVGQVLKIPGKGTTAPPPANSGSYTVKSGDTLYSIANRNNVSVTELKKANSIPTSSNVIRVGQVLKIPGKGTTAPPPATSGSYTVKSGDTLYSIANRNNVSVTELKKANSIPTSSNVIRVGQVLKIPGKGTTTTPPSSSTTYTVKSGDTLYSIARVNSTTVQKIAADNNISNTSVISVGQVLRIAS
;
A
#
# COMPACT_ATOMS: atom_id res chain seq x y z
N MET A 1 -57.10 -31.03 -37.15
CA MET A 1 -55.70 -30.66 -36.79
C MET A 1 -55.46 -29.15 -36.98
N LYS A 2 -55.85 -28.28 -36.03
CA LYS A 2 -55.53 -26.82 -36.10
C LYS A 2 -55.11 -26.17 -34.76
N TRP A 3 -55.11 -26.90 -33.64
CA TRP A 3 -54.85 -26.33 -32.31
C TRP A 3 -53.47 -26.64 -31.72
N PHE A 4 -52.73 -27.59 -32.28
CA PHE A 4 -51.41 -28.02 -31.74
C PHE A 4 -50.21 -27.16 -32.17
N LYS A 5 -50.39 -26.22 -33.12
CA LYS A 5 -49.30 -25.35 -33.62
C LYS A 5 -49.16 -24.02 -32.88
N ALA A 6 -50.17 -23.61 -32.09
CA ALA A 6 -50.14 -22.34 -31.35
C ALA A 6 -49.33 -22.44 -30.04
N ALA A 7 -49.36 -23.59 -29.36
CA ALA A 7 -48.68 -23.78 -28.07
C ALA A 7 -47.14 -23.77 -28.17
N VAL A 8 -46.58 -24.16 -29.32
CA VAL A 8 -45.12 -24.24 -29.51
C VAL A 8 -44.49 -22.86 -29.79
N LEU A 9 -45.22 -21.93 -30.40
CA LEU A 9 -44.72 -20.56 -30.64
C LEU A 9 -44.67 -19.71 -29.36
N LEU A 10 -45.56 -19.96 -28.38
CA LEU A 10 -45.60 -19.15 -27.16
C LEU A 10 -44.44 -19.46 -26.18
N VAL A 11 -43.91 -20.69 -26.23
CA VAL A 11 -42.76 -21.10 -25.39
C VAL A 11 -41.44 -20.56 -25.97
N PHE A 12 -41.35 -20.37 -27.28
CA PHE A 12 -40.15 -19.78 -27.92
C PHE A 12 -40.07 -18.25 -27.84
N LEU A 13 -41.17 -17.56 -27.53
CA LEU A 13 -41.19 -16.09 -27.38
C LEU A 13 -41.03 -15.61 -25.92
N LEU A 14 -40.76 -16.53 -24.99
CA LEU A 14 -40.56 -16.23 -23.56
C LEU A 14 -39.14 -16.55 -23.06
N VAL A 15 -38.19 -16.76 -23.98
CA VAL A 15 -36.76 -16.54 -23.72
C VAL A 15 -36.45 -15.07 -23.98
N THR A 16 -37.13 -14.18 -23.26
CA THR A 16 -36.72 -12.78 -23.16
C THR A 16 -35.31 -12.74 -22.61
N CYS A 17 -34.42 -12.00 -23.27
CA CYS A 17 -33.02 -11.94 -22.89
C CYS A 17 -32.86 -11.42 -21.47
N PHE A 18 -32.70 -12.33 -20.49
CA PHE A 18 -31.92 -12.08 -19.29
C PHE A 18 -30.45 -11.94 -19.72
N SER A 19 -30.16 -10.85 -20.42
CA SER A 19 -28.86 -10.22 -20.44
C SER A 19 -28.58 -9.77 -19.02
N PHE A 20 -28.19 -10.72 -18.16
CA PHE A 20 -27.43 -10.37 -16.96
C PHE A 20 -26.31 -9.46 -17.45
N PRO A 21 -26.19 -8.22 -16.95
CA PRO A 21 -25.06 -7.40 -17.30
C PRO A 21 -23.84 -8.23 -16.93
N VAL A 22 -22.98 -8.52 -17.92
CA VAL A 22 -21.67 -9.08 -17.64
C VAL A 22 -21.02 -8.07 -16.71
N GLN A 23 -20.98 -8.40 -15.42
CA GLN A 23 -20.48 -7.51 -14.40
C GLN A 23 -18.99 -7.40 -14.67
N ALA A 24 -18.63 -6.36 -15.43
CA ALA A 24 -17.28 -6.16 -15.94
C ALA A 24 -16.33 -6.27 -14.75
N ASP A 25 -15.43 -7.26 -14.83
CA ASP A 25 -14.56 -7.62 -13.73
C ASP A 25 -13.82 -6.35 -13.30
N ALA A 26 -14.09 -5.89 -12.08
CA ALA A 26 -13.74 -4.54 -11.68
C ALA A 26 -12.21 -4.41 -11.70
N ALA A 27 -11.71 -3.60 -12.63
CA ALA A 27 -10.28 -3.46 -12.82
C ALA A 27 -9.64 -2.93 -11.54
N SER A 28 -8.50 -3.50 -11.16
CA SER A 28 -7.70 -3.01 -10.04
C SER A 28 -7.46 -1.50 -10.16
N SER A 29 -7.61 -0.80 -9.05
CA SER A 29 -7.42 0.65 -8.98
C SER A 29 -6.05 1.06 -9.52
N LYS A 30 -6.01 2.01 -10.46
CA LYS A 30 -4.78 2.55 -11.03
C LYS A 30 -4.03 3.33 -9.95
N TYR A 31 -2.84 2.87 -9.58
CA TYR A 31 -1.98 3.59 -8.66
C TYR A 31 -1.37 4.82 -9.36
N VAL A 32 -1.57 6.01 -8.79
CA VAL A 32 -1.12 7.28 -9.40
C VAL A 32 -0.33 8.10 -8.39
N VAL A 33 0.96 8.27 -8.66
CA VAL A 33 1.88 9.08 -7.86
C VAL A 33 1.87 10.55 -8.28
N LYS A 34 1.72 10.82 -9.59
CA LYS A 34 1.62 12.16 -10.17
C LYS A 34 0.90 12.16 -11.52
N GLY A 35 0.66 13.36 -12.04
CA GLY A 35 0.26 13.63 -13.42
C GLY A 35 1.29 13.15 -14.44
N ASN A 36 0.86 12.33 -15.40
CA ASN A 36 1.60 12.10 -16.64
C ASN A 36 1.30 13.22 -17.64
N THR A 37 1.94 14.37 -17.47
CA THR A 37 1.80 15.52 -18.38
C THR A 37 3.04 16.41 -18.34
N SER A 38 3.37 17.04 -19.46
CA SER A 38 4.39 18.11 -19.56
C SER A 38 3.83 19.50 -19.24
N SER A 39 2.51 19.65 -19.17
CA SER A 39 1.85 20.90 -18.80
C SER A 39 2.19 21.27 -17.36
N LYS A 40 2.52 22.55 -17.12
CA LYS A 40 2.70 23.10 -15.77
C LYS A 40 1.35 23.17 -15.03
N VAL A 41 0.93 22.03 -14.50
CA VAL A 41 -0.25 21.87 -13.65
C VAL A 41 0.16 21.22 -12.33
N VAL A 42 -0.53 21.57 -11.24
CA VAL A 42 -0.33 21.00 -9.91
C VAL A 42 -1.68 20.70 -9.25
N ALA A 43 -1.78 19.53 -8.63
CA ALA A 43 -2.88 19.19 -7.73
C ALA A 43 -2.43 19.38 -6.27
N LEU A 44 -3.01 20.38 -5.59
CA LEU A 44 -2.92 20.48 -4.15
C LEU A 44 -3.93 19.52 -3.52
N THR A 45 -3.45 18.66 -2.62
CA THR A 45 -4.28 17.66 -1.96
C THR A 45 -4.13 17.72 -0.44
N PHE A 46 -5.24 17.56 0.28
CA PHE A 46 -5.32 17.68 1.72
C PHE A 46 -5.97 16.42 2.31
N ASP A 47 -5.29 15.75 3.23
CA ASP A 47 -5.80 14.56 3.92
C ASP A 47 -6.38 14.96 5.29
N ASP A 48 -7.59 14.49 5.58
CA ASP A 48 -8.42 14.95 6.71
C ASP A 48 -8.58 13.85 7.76
N GLY A 49 -7.69 13.83 8.77
CA GLY A 49 -7.43 12.66 9.62
C GLY A 49 -7.59 12.82 11.13
N SER A 50 -8.07 13.96 11.66
CA SER A 50 -8.24 14.11 13.12
C SER A 50 -9.35 15.09 13.55
N ASP A 51 -9.17 16.38 13.30
CA ASP A 51 -9.86 17.46 14.03
C ASP A 51 -10.29 18.65 13.15
N GLY A 52 -9.95 18.63 11.86
CA GLY A 52 -10.29 19.67 10.89
C GLY A 52 -9.81 21.10 11.21
N THR A 53 -8.92 21.30 12.19
CA THR A 53 -8.56 22.62 12.77
C THR A 53 -8.18 23.66 11.73
N ASN A 54 -7.53 23.25 10.65
CA ASN A 54 -7.00 24.14 9.63
C ASN A 54 -7.94 24.34 8.41
N ILE A 55 -9.06 23.62 8.31
CA ILE A 55 -9.95 23.64 7.13
C ILE A 55 -10.37 25.06 6.77
N SER A 56 -10.90 25.84 7.71
CA SER A 56 -11.42 27.19 7.42
C SER A 56 -10.35 28.15 6.88
N LYS A 57 -9.11 28.08 7.39
CA LYS A 57 -7.98 28.91 6.94
C LYS A 57 -7.48 28.48 5.55
N ILE A 58 -7.47 27.17 5.29
CA ILE A 58 -7.15 26.59 3.98
C ILE A 58 -8.20 27.04 2.95
N LEU A 59 -9.50 26.86 3.24
CA LEU A 59 -10.60 27.28 2.36
C LEU A 59 -10.58 28.78 2.06
N GLN A 60 -10.37 29.62 3.08
CA GLN A 60 -10.24 31.07 2.89
C GLN A 60 -9.11 31.39 1.91
N THR A 61 -7.93 30.80 2.11
CA THR A 61 -6.77 31.00 1.22
C THR A 61 -7.05 30.54 -0.21
N LEU A 62 -7.62 29.34 -0.39
CA LEU A 62 -7.95 28.79 -1.71
C LEU A 62 -8.99 29.67 -2.43
N SER A 63 -9.99 30.19 -1.70
CA SER A 63 -10.99 31.12 -2.23
C SER A 63 -10.37 32.44 -2.67
N THR A 64 -9.57 33.10 -1.81
CA THR A 64 -8.86 34.35 -2.14
C THR A 64 -7.98 34.24 -3.38
N HIS A 65 -7.39 33.08 -3.62
CA HIS A 65 -6.54 32.86 -4.80
C HIS A 65 -7.29 32.28 -6.01
N ASN A 66 -8.60 32.04 -5.92
CA ASN A 66 -9.41 31.31 -6.90
C ASN A 66 -8.76 29.98 -7.35
N VAL A 67 -8.44 29.12 -6.38
CA VAL A 67 -7.80 27.82 -6.58
C VAL A 67 -8.72 26.70 -6.12
N LYS A 68 -8.90 25.67 -6.97
CA LYS A 68 -9.52 24.40 -6.56
C LYS A 68 -8.44 23.39 -6.13
N ALA A 69 -8.86 22.43 -5.31
CA ALA A 69 -8.01 21.47 -4.63
C ALA A 69 -8.80 20.18 -4.38
N THR A 70 -8.12 19.13 -3.91
CA THR A 70 -8.75 17.84 -3.59
C THR A 70 -8.60 17.50 -2.12
N PHE A 71 -9.68 17.18 -1.44
CA PHE A 71 -9.69 16.79 -0.03
C PHE A 71 -10.00 15.30 0.09
N PHE A 72 -9.07 14.52 0.65
CA PHE A 72 -9.26 13.12 0.96
C PHE A 72 -9.80 12.99 2.37
N LEU A 73 -11.08 12.68 2.49
CA LEU A 73 -11.84 12.74 3.73
C LEU A 73 -11.88 11.39 4.44
N THR A 74 -11.63 11.40 5.75
CA THR A 74 -11.98 10.27 6.60
C THR A 74 -13.47 10.27 6.97
N GLY A 75 -14.01 9.09 7.21
CA GLY A 75 -15.37 8.94 7.77
C GLY A 75 -15.50 9.58 9.15
N THR A 76 -14.51 9.40 10.03
CA THR A 76 -14.47 10.07 11.35
C THR A 76 -14.44 11.59 11.23
N GLY A 77 -13.53 12.16 10.42
CA GLY A 77 -13.49 13.62 10.19
C GLY A 77 -14.80 14.18 9.61
N THR A 78 -15.45 13.41 8.74
CA THR A 78 -16.77 13.78 8.19
C THR A 78 -17.88 13.75 9.22
N LYS A 79 -17.89 12.74 10.11
CA LYS A 79 -18.86 12.61 11.19
C LYS A 79 -18.72 13.74 12.22
N ASP A 80 -17.49 14.07 12.58
CA ASP A 80 -17.19 14.96 13.69
C ASP A 80 -17.13 16.44 13.25
N HIS A 81 -16.90 16.73 11.96
CA HIS A 81 -16.88 18.09 11.38
C HIS A 81 -17.79 18.30 10.15
N PRO A 82 -19.08 17.89 10.19
CA PRO A 82 -19.93 17.84 9.00
C PRO A 82 -20.18 19.21 8.36
N GLN A 83 -20.14 20.31 9.13
CA GLN A 83 -20.24 21.66 8.56
C GLN A 83 -18.98 22.07 7.80
N SER A 84 -17.79 21.71 8.29
CA SER A 84 -16.53 21.95 7.58
C SER A 84 -16.51 21.19 6.26
N ILE A 85 -16.98 19.93 6.24
CA ILE A 85 -17.08 19.15 5.01
C ILE A 85 -18.11 19.72 4.02
N ARG A 86 -19.27 20.19 4.50
CA ARG A 86 -20.21 20.95 3.66
C ARG A 86 -19.58 22.19 3.05
N ASN A 87 -18.77 22.94 3.83
CA ASN A 87 -18.09 24.13 3.33
C ASN A 87 -17.04 23.78 2.24
N ILE A 88 -16.29 22.68 2.39
CA ILE A 88 -15.35 22.19 1.35
C ILE A 88 -16.12 21.88 0.05
N ALA A 89 -17.24 21.17 0.14
CA ALA A 89 -18.06 20.78 -1.01
C ALA A 89 -18.74 21.98 -1.68
N ALA A 90 -19.30 22.90 -0.89
CA ALA A 90 -19.98 24.12 -1.36
C ALA A 90 -19.00 25.10 -2.03
N ALA A 91 -17.75 25.18 -1.55
CA ALA A 91 -16.67 25.91 -2.20
C ALA A 91 -16.20 25.25 -3.52
N GLY A 92 -16.74 24.10 -3.92
CA GLY A 92 -16.48 23.45 -5.20
C GLY A 92 -15.11 22.78 -5.27
N HIS A 93 -14.55 22.35 -4.14
CA HIS A 93 -13.36 21.49 -4.13
C HIS A 93 -13.74 20.02 -4.42
N GLN A 94 -12.80 19.25 -4.95
CA GLN A 94 -13.02 17.82 -5.16
C GLN A 94 -12.94 17.08 -3.81
N LEU A 95 -13.85 16.13 -3.60
CA LEU A 95 -13.79 15.19 -2.48
C LEU A 95 -13.24 13.83 -2.96
N GLY A 96 -12.42 13.20 -2.14
CA GLY A 96 -11.93 11.84 -2.33
C GLY A 96 -12.00 11.03 -1.04
N ASN A 97 -11.89 9.71 -1.13
CA ASN A 97 -12.05 8.82 0.01
C ASN A 97 -10.71 8.55 0.72
N HIS A 98 -10.68 8.64 2.05
CA HIS A 98 -9.49 8.34 2.87
C HIS A 98 -9.74 7.28 3.95
N SER A 99 -10.65 6.33 3.69
CA SER A 99 -11.17 5.34 4.64
C SER A 99 -12.00 5.91 5.79
N TYR A 100 -12.61 5.07 6.63
CA TYR A 100 -13.49 5.55 7.69
C TYR A 100 -12.70 5.93 8.95
N SER A 101 -11.83 5.03 9.41
CA SER A 101 -11.10 5.11 10.67
C SER A 101 -9.57 5.24 10.53
N HIS A 102 -9.09 5.53 9.31
CA HIS A 102 -7.66 5.63 8.97
C HIS A 102 -6.79 4.39 9.34
N PRO A 103 -7.24 3.13 9.12
CA PRO A 103 -6.41 1.95 9.34
C PRO A 103 -5.39 1.75 8.21
N ASP A 104 -4.28 1.08 8.48
CA ASP A 104 -3.38 0.60 7.41
C ASP A 104 -4.10 -0.49 6.59
N PHE A 105 -4.45 -0.15 5.35
CA PHE A 105 -5.16 -1.05 4.43
C PHE A 105 -4.38 -2.32 4.08
N THR A 106 -3.07 -2.37 4.29
CA THR A 106 -2.27 -3.59 4.08
C THR A 106 -2.39 -4.60 5.23
N THR A 107 -2.90 -4.19 6.40
CA THR A 107 -2.98 -5.00 7.62
C THR A 107 -4.38 -5.56 7.93
N ILE A 108 -5.41 -5.06 7.25
CA ILE A 108 -6.81 -5.40 7.50
C ILE A 108 -7.38 -6.35 6.43
N SER A 109 -8.49 -7.03 6.74
CA SER A 109 -9.18 -7.89 5.77
C SER A 109 -9.84 -7.08 4.64
N THR A 110 -10.00 -7.70 3.47
CA THR A 110 -10.70 -7.09 2.32
C THR A 110 -12.15 -6.72 2.65
N THR A 111 -12.83 -7.50 3.49
CA THR A 111 -14.15 -7.15 4.04
C THR A 111 -14.11 -5.85 4.84
N LYS A 112 -13.09 -5.65 5.70
CA LYS A 112 -12.93 -4.39 6.43
C LYS A 112 -12.60 -3.24 5.47
N MET A 113 -11.69 -3.42 4.51
CA MET A 113 -11.41 -2.39 3.48
C MET A 113 -12.69 -1.94 2.76
N LYS A 114 -13.53 -2.90 2.31
CA LYS A 114 -14.81 -2.60 1.63
C LYS A 114 -15.76 -1.82 2.54
N LYS A 115 -15.83 -2.16 3.84
CA LYS A 115 -16.64 -1.43 4.82
C LYS A 115 -16.13 -0.01 5.04
N GLU A 116 -14.83 0.17 5.28
CA GLU A 116 -14.18 1.48 5.45
C GLU A 116 -14.44 2.42 4.26
N LEU A 117 -14.37 1.88 3.03
CA LEU A 117 -14.66 2.61 1.79
C LEU A 117 -16.15 2.97 1.63
N ALA A 118 -17.04 2.03 1.95
CA ALA A 118 -18.49 2.18 1.78
C ALA A 118 -19.13 3.10 2.82
N ASP A 119 -18.77 2.96 4.10
CA ASP A 119 -19.26 3.80 5.18
C ASP A 119 -18.88 5.27 4.94
N THR A 120 -17.65 5.51 4.49
CA THR A 120 -17.13 6.86 4.18
C THR A 120 -17.83 7.49 2.98
N GLU A 121 -18.05 6.73 1.89
CA GLU A 121 -18.83 7.20 0.75
C GLU A 121 -20.26 7.56 1.14
N ALA A 122 -20.93 6.69 1.91
CA ALA A 122 -22.30 6.91 2.35
C ALA A 122 -22.42 8.17 3.21
N LEU A 123 -21.48 8.37 4.14
CA LEU A 123 -21.47 9.52 5.05
C LEU A 123 -21.09 10.83 4.36
N VAL A 124 -20.09 10.85 3.48
CA VAL A 124 -19.74 12.05 2.70
C VAL A 124 -20.90 12.41 1.76
N LYS A 125 -21.52 11.43 1.12
CA LYS A 125 -22.65 11.64 0.21
C LYS A 125 -23.91 12.14 0.91
N SER A 126 -24.25 11.63 2.10
CA SER A 126 -25.36 12.16 2.89
C SER A 126 -25.06 13.56 3.45
N THR A 127 -23.80 13.84 3.79
CA THR A 127 -23.38 15.15 4.33
C THR A 127 -23.34 16.26 3.27
N THR A 128 -23.01 15.94 2.01
CA THR A 128 -22.67 16.94 0.97
C THR A 128 -23.45 16.81 -0.34
N GLY A 129 -24.16 15.70 -0.56
CA GLY A 129 -24.73 15.35 -1.87
C GLY A 129 -23.69 14.98 -2.94
N LYS A 130 -22.39 14.89 -2.60
CA LYS A 130 -21.29 14.56 -3.54
C LYS A 130 -20.72 13.18 -3.25
N SER A 131 -20.31 12.46 -4.30
CA SER A 131 -19.56 11.20 -4.18
C SER A 131 -18.07 11.47 -4.01
N THR A 132 -17.37 10.58 -3.32
CA THR A 132 -15.90 10.54 -3.23
C THR A 132 -15.27 9.78 -4.40
N LYS A 133 -16.08 9.07 -5.21
CA LYS A 133 -15.61 8.33 -6.38
C LYS A 133 -15.20 9.28 -7.52
N PRO A 134 -14.22 8.90 -8.37
CA PRO A 134 -13.58 7.58 -8.45
C PRO A 134 -12.24 7.48 -7.70
N ILE A 135 -11.93 8.43 -6.80
CA ILE A 135 -10.59 8.57 -6.21
C ILE A 135 -10.53 8.15 -4.74
N PHE A 136 -9.50 7.39 -4.40
CA PHE A 136 -9.17 6.97 -3.04
C PHE A 136 -7.70 7.29 -2.75
N ARG A 137 -7.37 7.58 -1.49
CA ARG A 137 -5.99 7.62 -1.00
C ARG A 137 -5.88 6.70 0.21
N ALA A 138 -4.94 5.76 0.17
CA ALA A 138 -4.72 4.86 1.29
C ALA A 138 -4.13 5.61 2.50
N PRO A 139 -4.65 5.38 3.73
CA PRO A 139 -3.99 5.80 4.96
C PRO A 139 -2.50 5.44 4.96
N PHE A 140 -1.66 6.36 5.44
CA PHE A 140 -0.19 6.25 5.43
C PHE A 140 0.45 6.05 4.04
N GLY A 141 -0.33 6.14 2.95
CA GLY A 141 0.10 5.75 1.60
C GLY A 141 0.30 4.23 1.42
N ALA A 142 -0.08 3.40 2.40
CA ALA A 142 0.21 1.98 2.43
C ALA A 142 -0.67 1.20 1.43
N THR A 143 -0.06 0.57 0.44
CA THR A 143 -0.79 -0.16 -0.61
C THR A 143 -0.06 -1.42 -1.08
N ASN A 144 -0.83 -2.39 -1.59
CA ASN A 144 -0.36 -3.61 -2.23
C ASN A 144 -1.39 -4.06 -3.28
N SER A 145 -1.14 -5.17 -3.98
CA SER A 145 -2.05 -5.69 -5.02
C SER A 145 -3.46 -5.99 -4.50
N THR A 146 -3.60 -6.53 -3.28
CA THR A 146 -4.88 -6.81 -2.63
C THR A 146 -5.65 -5.52 -2.33
N VAL A 147 -4.97 -4.47 -1.86
CA VAL A 147 -5.56 -3.14 -1.65
C VAL A 147 -6.04 -2.56 -2.97
N LEU A 148 -5.18 -2.47 -3.99
CA LEU A 148 -5.55 -1.91 -5.29
C LEU A 148 -6.71 -2.66 -5.94
N LYS A 149 -6.75 -4.00 -5.88
CA LYS A 149 -7.90 -4.78 -6.36
C LYS A 149 -9.16 -4.45 -5.54
N THR A 150 -9.10 -4.51 -4.21
CA THR A 150 -10.27 -4.32 -3.34
C THR A 150 -10.87 -2.92 -3.46
N VAL A 151 -10.02 -1.90 -3.65
CA VAL A 151 -10.41 -0.51 -3.91
C VAL A 151 -11.04 -0.36 -5.30
N GLY A 152 -10.48 -1.03 -6.32
CA GLY A 152 -11.06 -1.13 -7.67
C GLY A 152 -12.43 -1.79 -7.68
N ASP A 153 -12.55 -2.95 -7.01
CA ASP A 153 -13.80 -3.69 -6.78
C ASP A 153 -14.89 -2.85 -6.08
N ALA A 154 -14.49 -1.88 -5.25
CA ALA A 154 -15.40 -0.94 -4.60
C ALA A 154 -15.82 0.24 -5.50
N GLY A 155 -15.29 0.33 -6.73
CA GLY A 155 -15.59 1.38 -7.71
C GLY A 155 -14.71 2.62 -7.63
N TYR A 156 -13.54 2.54 -6.99
CA TYR A 156 -12.53 3.60 -7.00
C TYR A 156 -11.44 3.24 -8.01
N THR A 157 -11.57 3.74 -9.24
CA THR A 157 -10.66 3.37 -10.34
C THR A 157 -9.26 3.95 -10.19
N HIS A 158 -9.03 4.87 -9.24
CA HIS A 158 -7.74 5.51 -9.01
C HIS A 158 -7.36 5.56 -7.52
N THR A 159 -6.20 4.98 -7.18
CA THR A 159 -5.59 5.08 -5.85
C THR A 159 -4.44 6.08 -5.93
N LEU A 160 -4.62 7.22 -5.28
CA LEU A 160 -3.72 8.35 -5.32
C LEU A 160 -2.67 8.27 -4.22
N HIS A 161 -1.43 8.51 -4.62
CA HIS A 161 -0.31 8.83 -3.74
C HIS A 161 0.07 10.30 -3.95
N TRP A 162 1.35 10.62 -3.80
CA TRP A 162 1.93 11.95 -4.00
C TRP A 162 3.38 11.79 -4.47
N ASN A 163 3.89 12.75 -5.25
CA ASN A 163 5.33 12.88 -5.51
C ASN A 163 6.00 13.89 -4.57
N ILE A 164 5.23 14.76 -3.92
CA ILE A 164 5.73 15.76 -2.97
C ILE A 164 5.03 15.56 -1.62
N ASP A 165 5.80 15.16 -0.61
CA ASP A 165 5.38 15.12 0.79
C ASP A 165 5.87 16.36 1.54
N THR A 166 4.92 17.17 2.01
CA THR A 166 5.24 18.34 2.87
C THR A 166 5.70 17.93 4.26
N ILE A 167 5.36 16.73 4.73
CA ILE A 167 5.62 16.24 6.10
C ILE A 167 5.10 17.26 7.14
N ASP A 168 4.06 18.02 6.78
CA ASP A 168 3.49 19.11 7.58
C ASP A 168 2.95 18.61 8.92
N TRP A 169 2.35 17.40 8.92
CA TRP A 169 1.87 16.63 10.07
C TRP A 169 2.88 16.41 11.21
N ARG A 170 4.18 16.68 10.99
CA ARG A 170 5.22 16.67 12.05
C ARG A 170 5.41 18.04 12.73
N GLY A 171 4.47 18.97 12.60
CA GLY A 171 4.59 20.31 13.18
C GLY A 171 5.55 21.24 12.42
N LEU A 172 5.74 21.03 11.11
CA LEU A 172 6.67 21.85 10.32
C LEU A 172 6.20 23.31 10.21
N SER A 173 7.16 24.23 10.22
CA SER A 173 6.91 25.67 10.06
C SER A 173 6.48 26.03 8.64
N LYS A 174 5.87 27.22 8.49
CA LYS A 174 5.53 27.85 7.19
C LYS A 174 6.63 27.65 6.15
N THR A 175 7.86 28.07 6.47
CA THR A 175 8.98 28.08 5.54
C THR A 175 9.43 26.68 5.13
N GLN A 176 9.37 25.70 6.05
CA GLN A 176 9.71 24.31 5.74
C GLN A 176 8.68 23.66 4.79
N VAL A 177 7.38 23.88 5.05
CA VAL A 177 6.30 23.40 4.16
C VAL A 177 6.41 24.05 2.78
N LEU A 178 6.57 25.38 2.73
CA LEU A 178 6.71 26.15 1.49
C LEU A 178 7.89 25.64 0.63
N ASN A 179 9.09 25.54 1.22
CA ASN A 179 10.30 25.14 0.50
C ASN A 179 10.22 23.70 -0.01
N LYS A 180 9.58 22.79 0.74
CA LYS A 180 9.36 21.41 0.28
C LYS A 180 8.52 21.34 -1.00
N VAL A 181 7.52 22.20 -1.15
CA VAL A 181 6.73 22.25 -2.40
C VAL A 181 7.50 22.98 -3.49
N VAL A 182 7.91 24.22 -3.25
CA VAL A 182 8.47 25.10 -4.28
C VAL A 182 9.78 24.57 -4.87
N ASN A 183 10.63 23.91 -4.07
CA ASN A 183 11.93 23.40 -4.53
C ASN A 183 11.84 22.05 -5.26
N ASN A 184 10.70 21.35 -5.17
CA ASN A 184 10.51 20.00 -5.75
C ASN A 184 9.37 19.96 -6.77
N ILE A 185 8.78 21.11 -7.13
CA ILE A 185 7.63 21.16 -8.04
C ILE A 185 8.02 20.79 -9.47
N GLU A 186 7.24 19.91 -10.08
CA GLU A 186 7.37 19.50 -11.47
C GLU A 186 5.99 19.45 -12.16
N PRO A 187 5.94 19.50 -13.51
CA PRO A 187 4.71 19.26 -14.26
C PRO A 187 3.94 18.02 -13.78
N GLY A 188 2.68 18.24 -13.43
CA GLY A 188 1.78 17.20 -12.94
C GLY A 188 1.92 16.83 -11.46
N SER A 189 2.69 17.57 -10.64
CA SER A 189 2.84 17.23 -9.22
C SER A 189 1.52 17.09 -8.46
N VAL A 190 1.48 16.10 -7.57
CA VAL A 190 0.44 15.89 -6.56
C VAL A 190 1.09 16.12 -5.19
N VAL A 191 0.65 17.17 -4.49
CA VAL A 191 1.24 17.62 -3.22
C VAL A 191 0.38 17.11 -2.05
N LEU A 192 0.98 16.35 -1.12
CA LEU A 192 0.34 15.95 0.13
C LEU A 192 0.52 17.02 1.22
N MET A 193 -0.60 17.42 1.82
CA MET A 193 -0.73 18.26 3.01
C MET A 193 -1.88 17.72 3.88
N HIS A 194 -2.05 18.25 5.09
CA HIS A 194 -3.10 17.83 6.03
C HIS A 194 -3.91 19.00 6.59
N THR A 195 -5.12 18.71 7.04
CA THR A 195 -6.08 19.68 7.64
C THR A 195 -6.06 19.72 9.17
N GLY A 196 -5.50 18.71 9.82
CA GLY A 196 -5.51 18.58 11.28
C GLY A 196 -4.53 19.53 12.00
N ALA A 197 -4.69 19.68 13.32
CA ALA A 197 -3.87 20.57 14.15
C ALA A 197 -2.36 20.27 14.06
N GLY A 198 -1.98 19.02 13.75
CA GLY A 198 -0.58 18.60 13.56
C GLY A 198 0.14 19.24 12.35
N ALA A 199 -0.58 19.95 11.47
CA ALA A 199 -0.04 20.64 10.29
C ALA A 199 -0.10 22.19 10.40
N PRO A 200 0.46 22.82 11.44
CA PRO A 200 0.29 24.26 11.71
C PRO A 200 0.94 25.16 10.63
N GLY A 201 2.00 24.69 9.95
CA GLY A 201 2.67 25.45 8.90
C GLY A 201 1.87 25.56 7.60
N THR A 202 0.95 24.63 7.32
CA THR A 202 0.27 24.52 6.01
C THR A 202 -0.61 25.73 5.69
N PRO A 203 -1.51 26.21 6.57
CA PRO A 203 -2.30 27.42 6.31
C PRO A 203 -1.45 28.67 6.08
N ALA A 204 -0.33 28.79 6.80
CA ALA A 204 0.57 29.94 6.68
C ALA A 204 1.45 29.89 5.42
N ALA A 205 1.76 28.69 4.92
CA ALA A 205 2.54 28.47 3.69
C ALA A 205 1.70 28.67 2.43
N LEU A 206 0.42 28.30 2.48
CA LEU A 206 -0.45 28.20 1.30
C LEU A 206 -0.60 29.48 0.46
N PRO A 207 -0.74 30.71 1.01
CA PRO A 207 -0.84 31.93 0.20
C PRO A 207 0.42 32.20 -0.64
N GLU A 208 1.59 32.07 -0.01
CA GLU A 208 2.88 32.30 -0.65
C GLU A 208 3.23 31.17 -1.63
N MET A 209 2.88 29.93 -1.29
CA MET A 209 3.01 28.76 -2.15
C MET A 209 2.22 28.95 -3.45
N ILE A 210 0.94 29.31 -3.36
CA ILE A 210 0.10 29.54 -4.55
C ILE A 210 0.67 30.67 -5.39
N THR A 211 1.07 31.78 -4.75
CA THR A 211 1.65 32.95 -5.44
C THR A 211 2.93 32.60 -6.20
N LYS A 212 3.91 31.93 -5.55
CA LYS A 212 5.16 31.51 -6.19
C LYS A 212 4.94 30.51 -7.33
N LEU A 213 4.05 29.55 -7.16
CA LEU A 213 3.73 28.57 -8.19
C LEU A 213 3.01 29.20 -9.40
N LYS A 214 2.08 30.13 -9.19
CA LYS A 214 1.49 30.93 -10.28
C LYS A 214 2.56 31.73 -11.04
N ALA A 215 3.49 32.37 -10.33
CA ALA A 215 4.60 33.10 -10.94
C ALA A 215 5.55 32.20 -11.75
N GLN A 216 5.70 30.92 -11.37
CA GLN A 216 6.42 29.91 -12.16
C GLN A 216 5.62 29.37 -13.37
N GLY A 217 4.37 29.82 -13.56
CA GLY A 217 3.48 29.42 -14.64
C GLY A 217 2.65 28.16 -14.37
N TYR A 218 2.52 27.72 -13.11
CA TYR A 218 1.65 26.59 -12.77
C TYR A 218 0.18 26.99 -12.69
N LYS A 219 -0.68 26.20 -13.37
CA LYS A 219 -2.13 26.19 -13.15
C LYS A 219 -2.48 25.18 -12.05
N PHE A 220 -3.52 25.47 -11.29
CA PHE A 220 -4.01 24.60 -10.23
C PHE A 220 -5.19 23.78 -10.73
N VAL A 221 -5.18 22.49 -10.41
CA VAL A 221 -6.20 21.54 -10.86
C VAL A 221 -6.60 20.61 -9.69
N THR A 222 -7.81 20.09 -9.76
CA THR A 222 -8.21 18.93 -8.95
C THR A 222 -7.52 17.66 -9.46
N VAL A 223 -7.56 16.59 -8.66
CA VAL A 223 -7.01 15.29 -9.06
C VAL A 223 -7.71 14.75 -10.31
N SER A 224 -9.04 14.87 -10.42
CA SER A 224 -9.76 14.36 -11.59
C SER A 224 -9.42 15.11 -12.87
N GLU A 225 -9.27 16.44 -12.83
CA GLU A 225 -8.79 17.23 -13.97
C GLU A 225 -7.36 16.82 -14.35
N LEU A 226 -6.48 16.62 -13.36
CA LEU A 226 -5.11 16.15 -13.59
C LEU A 226 -5.06 14.76 -14.24
N LEU A 227 -5.98 13.86 -13.88
CA LEU A 227 -6.10 12.52 -14.47
C LEU A 227 -6.57 12.59 -15.93
N GLN A 228 -7.58 13.41 -16.24
CA GLN A 228 -8.08 13.60 -17.61
C GLN A 228 -7.00 14.14 -18.56
N MET A 229 -6.11 15.01 -18.07
CA MET A 229 -4.97 15.53 -18.85
C MET A 229 -3.94 14.44 -19.23
N GLN A 230 -3.90 13.30 -18.53
CA GLN A 230 -3.01 12.18 -18.88
C GLN A 230 -3.51 11.45 -20.13
N ASP A 231 -4.82 11.26 -20.23
CA ASP A 231 -5.42 10.45 -21.29
C ASP A 231 -5.36 11.16 -22.65
N SER A 232 -5.36 12.50 -22.68
CA SER A 232 -5.27 13.31 -23.91
C SER A 232 -3.91 13.32 -24.61
N THR A 233 -2.82 12.87 -23.96
CA THR A 233 -1.46 12.87 -24.55
C THR A 233 -1.04 11.54 -25.18
N SER A 234 -1.92 10.53 -25.15
CA SER A 234 -1.58 9.13 -25.49
C SER A 234 -1.74 8.74 -26.97
N ALA A 235 -1.80 9.71 -27.89
CA ALA A 235 -1.87 9.48 -29.34
C ALA A 235 -0.50 9.56 -30.06
N GLY A 236 0.55 10.07 -29.41
CA GLY A 236 1.92 10.11 -29.92
C GLY A 236 2.87 9.34 -28.99
N GLY A 237 3.67 8.42 -29.54
CA GLY A 237 4.51 7.52 -28.74
C GLY A 237 5.49 8.27 -27.83
N ALA A 238 5.25 8.22 -26.52
CA ALA A 238 6.13 8.80 -25.52
C ALA A 238 7.54 8.19 -25.62
N SER A 239 8.56 8.95 -25.24
CA SER A 239 9.95 8.46 -25.19
C SER A 239 10.48 8.46 -23.76
N TYR A 240 11.29 7.48 -23.42
CA TYR A 240 11.83 7.25 -22.07
C TYR A 240 13.36 7.18 -22.10
N THR A 241 14.04 8.07 -21.38
CA THR A 241 15.49 8.03 -21.22
C THR A 241 15.89 7.12 -20.06
N VAL A 242 16.65 6.07 -20.36
CA VAL A 242 17.15 5.05 -19.41
C VAL A 242 18.02 5.69 -18.35
N LYS A 243 17.70 5.44 -17.07
CA LYS A 243 18.45 5.92 -15.90
C LYS A 243 19.29 4.80 -15.27
N SER A 244 20.21 5.17 -14.39
CA SER A 244 20.96 4.18 -13.60
C SER A 244 19.99 3.32 -12.76
N GLY A 245 20.14 2.00 -12.84
CA GLY A 245 19.27 1.03 -12.17
C GLY A 245 17.98 0.64 -12.93
N ASP A 246 17.70 1.22 -14.10
CA ASP A 246 16.58 0.75 -14.94
C ASP A 246 16.88 -0.59 -15.62
N THR A 247 15.80 -1.34 -15.88
CA THR A 247 15.77 -2.55 -16.71
C THR A 247 14.64 -2.41 -17.74
N LEU A 248 14.71 -3.15 -18.85
CA LEU A 248 13.59 -3.18 -19.82
C LEU A 248 12.26 -3.56 -19.16
N TYR A 249 12.29 -4.43 -18.15
CA TYR A 249 11.11 -4.80 -17.36
C TYR A 249 10.57 -3.62 -16.54
N SER A 250 11.42 -2.91 -15.78
CA SER A 250 10.97 -1.76 -14.98
C SER A 250 10.45 -0.62 -15.85
N ILE A 251 11.05 -0.40 -17.03
CA ILE A 251 10.58 0.60 -18.00
C ILE A 251 9.24 0.17 -18.62
N ALA A 252 9.13 -1.06 -19.10
CA ALA A 252 7.91 -1.57 -19.72
C ALA A 252 6.72 -1.53 -18.73
N ASN A 253 6.92 -2.03 -17.51
CA ASN A 253 5.92 -2.03 -16.44
C ASN A 253 5.52 -0.59 -16.02
N ARG A 254 6.48 0.33 -15.89
CA ARG A 254 6.22 1.75 -15.56
C ARG A 254 5.38 2.46 -16.62
N ASN A 255 5.48 2.02 -17.87
CA ASN A 255 4.75 2.59 -19.01
C ASN A 255 3.55 1.73 -19.46
N ASN A 256 3.20 0.68 -18.73
CA ASN A 256 2.08 -0.23 -19.03
C ASN A 256 2.12 -0.82 -20.46
N VAL A 257 3.31 -1.27 -20.88
CA VAL A 257 3.55 -2.03 -22.12
C VAL A 257 4.27 -3.34 -21.78
N SER A 258 4.22 -4.36 -22.65
CA SER A 258 5.04 -5.55 -22.45
C SER A 258 6.52 -5.27 -22.80
N VAL A 259 7.43 -6.05 -22.19
CA VAL A 259 8.85 -6.03 -22.57
C VAL A 259 9.04 -6.39 -24.05
N THR A 260 8.20 -7.26 -24.60
CA THR A 260 8.24 -7.67 -26.01
C THR A 260 7.88 -6.51 -26.94
N GLU A 261 6.81 -5.76 -26.63
CA GLU A 261 6.43 -4.57 -27.39
C GLU A 261 7.47 -3.46 -27.25
N LEU A 262 7.99 -3.22 -26.05
CA LEU A 262 9.05 -2.25 -25.81
C LEU A 262 10.33 -2.60 -26.61
N LYS A 263 10.71 -3.88 -26.67
CA LYS A 263 11.84 -4.34 -27.49
C LYS A 263 11.56 -4.13 -28.98
N LYS A 264 10.37 -4.54 -29.46
CA LYS A 264 9.94 -4.38 -30.86
C LYS A 264 9.92 -2.92 -31.30
N ALA A 265 9.44 -2.00 -30.45
CA ALA A 265 9.38 -0.56 -30.72
C ALA A 265 10.77 0.11 -30.79
N ASN A 266 11.83 -0.56 -30.32
CA ASN A 266 13.19 -0.03 -30.20
C ASN A 266 14.24 -0.86 -30.97
N SER A 267 13.80 -1.79 -31.83
CA SER A 267 14.68 -2.72 -32.57
C SER A 267 15.66 -3.49 -31.67
N ILE A 268 15.30 -3.73 -30.40
CA ILE A 268 16.12 -4.51 -29.47
C ILE A 268 15.83 -6.00 -29.74
N PRO A 269 16.85 -6.83 -30.02
CA PRO A 269 16.65 -8.27 -30.23
C PRO A 269 15.92 -8.91 -29.05
N THR A 270 15.00 -9.85 -29.33
CA THR A 270 14.22 -10.53 -28.29
C THR A 270 15.10 -11.25 -27.26
N SER A 271 16.27 -11.73 -27.68
CA SER A 271 17.33 -12.32 -26.86
C SER A 271 18.13 -11.32 -26.01
N SER A 272 18.18 -10.03 -26.38
CA SER A 272 18.97 -9.01 -25.67
C SER A 272 18.16 -8.34 -24.56
N ASN A 273 18.76 -8.18 -23.39
CA ASN A 273 18.20 -7.40 -22.27
C ASN A 273 19.04 -6.15 -21.93
N VAL A 274 20.02 -5.82 -22.77
CA VAL A 274 20.98 -4.73 -22.52
C VAL A 274 20.38 -3.38 -22.93
N ILE A 275 20.38 -2.45 -22.00
CA ILE A 275 20.10 -1.02 -22.22
C ILE A 275 21.20 -0.20 -21.54
N ARG A 276 21.51 0.99 -22.07
CA ARG A 276 22.56 1.87 -21.54
C ARG A 276 21.94 3.10 -20.88
N VAL A 277 22.53 3.57 -19.77
CA VAL A 277 22.13 4.85 -19.16
C VAL A 277 22.29 5.96 -20.20
N GLY A 278 21.26 6.82 -20.33
CA GLY A 278 21.18 7.85 -21.37
C GLY A 278 20.55 7.39 -22.70
N GLN A 279 20.34 6.09 -22.92
CA GLN A 279 19.63 5.58 -24.10
C GLN A 279 18.16 6.04 -24.07
N VAL A 280 17.64 6.54 -25.19
CA VAL A 280 16.23 6.91 -25.33
C VAL A 280 15.47 5.76 -25.98
N LEU A 281 14.39 5.32 -25.33
CA LEU A 281 13.49 4.26 -25.80
C LEU A 281 12.13 4.84 -26.19
N LYS A 282 11.64 4.51 -27.39
CA LYS A 282 10.26 4.72 -27.82
C LYS A 282 9.33 3.79 -27.01
N ILE A 283 8.36 4.36 -26.32
CA ILE A 283 7.30 3.61 -25.65
C ILE A 283 6.16 3.38 -26.65
N PRO A 284 5.82 2.12 -26.98
CA PRO A 284 4.70 1.85 -27.89
C PRO A 284 3.37 2.29 -27.29
N GLY A 285 2.46 2.74 -28.15
CA GLY A 285 1.08 3.05 -27.77
C GLY A 285 0.32 1.83 -27.25
N LYS A 286 -0.70 2.09 -26.44
CA LYS A 286 -1.44 1.16 -25.58
C LYS A 286 -2.00 -0.08 -26.32
N GLY A 287 -1.25 -1.17 -26.35
CA GLY A 287 -1.73 -2.51 -26.72
C GLY A 287 -2.45 -3.18 -25.53
N THR A 288 -3.68 -3.65 -25.74
CA THR A 288 -4.47 -4.32 -24.69
C THR A 288 -4.41 -5.85 -24.85
N THR A 289 -3.76 -6.55 -23.92
CA THR A 289 -3.89 -8.02 -23.78
C THR A 289 -3.91 -8.46 -22.32
N ALA A 290 -4.83 -9.36 -21.96
CA ALA A 290 -5.03 -9.88 -20.61
C ALA A 290 -4.00 -10.96 -20.21
N PRO A 291 -3.78 -11.20 -18.90
CA PRO A 291 -2.97 -12.33 -18.43
C PRO A 291 -3.67 -13.69 -18.67
N PRO A 292 -2.95 -14.75 -19.12
CA PRO A 292 -3.53 -16.09 -19.25
C PRO A 292 -3.77 -16.79 -17.90
N PRO A 293 -4.70 -17.77 -17.83
CA PRO A 293 -5.09 -18.42 -16.58
C PRO A 293 -4.02 -19.38 -16.01
N ALA A 294 -4.13 -19.66 -14.70
CA ALA A 294 -3.27 -20.61 -14.01
C ALA A 294 -3.81 -22.05 -14.14
N ASN A 295 -2.96 -22.96 -14.63
CA ASN A 295 -3.23 -24.41 -14.63
C ASN A 295 -2.37 -25.12 -13.58
N SER A 296 -3.00 -26.03 -12.84
CA SER A 296 -2.37 -26.83 -11.77
C SER A 296 -1.59 -28.01 -12.34
N GLY A 297 -0.35 -28.21 -11.86
CA GLY A 297 0.43 -29.44 -12.07
C GLY A 297 1.89 -29.22 -12.50
N SER A 298 2.13 -28.30 -13.43
CA SER A 298 3.47 -27.95 -13.88
C SER A 298 3.55 -26.51 -14.42
N TYR A 299 4.76 -25.95 -14.45
CA TYR A 299 5.04 -24.60 -14.88
C TYR A 299 6.27 -24.55 -15.79
N THR A 300 6.10 -24.19 -17.05
CA THR A 300 7.22 -23.96 -17.97
C THR A 300 7.84 -22.60 -17.72
N VAL A 301 9.13 -22.57 -17.33
CA VAL A 301 9.92 -21.37 -17.04
C VAL A 301 9.98 -20.46 -18.28
N LYS A 302 9.49 -19.23 -18.14
CA LYS A 302 9.52 -18.21 -19.19
C LYS A 302 10.71 -17.27 -18.99
N SER A 303 11.07 -16.54 -20.04
CA SER A 303 12.16 -15.56 -19.96
C SER A 303 11.84 -14.46 -18.96
N GLY A 304 12.69 -14.30 -17.94
CA GLY A 304 12.49 -13.36 -16.83
C GLY A 304 11.83 -13.95 -15.58
N ASP A 305 11.42 -15.23 -15.58
CA ASP A 305 11.02 -15.88 -14.34
C ASP A 305 12.22 -16.14 -13.41
N THR A 306 11.93 -16.16 -12.11
CA THR A 306 12.81 -16.63 -11.05
C THR A 306 12.10 -17.72 -10.26
N LEU A 307 12.84 -18.56 -9.53
CA LEU A 307 12.22 -19.52 -8.61
C LEU A 307 11.28 -18.83 -7.61
N TYR A 308 11.59 -17.59 -7.20
CA TYR A 308 10.72 -16.78 -6.34
C TYR A 308 9.41 -16.37 -7.04
N SER A 309 9.47 -15.82 -8.27
CA SER A 309 8.26 -15.40 -8.99
C SER A 309 7.36 -16.58 -9.35
N ILE A 310 7.94 -17.75 -9.64
CA ILE A 310 7.18 -18.98 -9.90
C ILE A 310 6.56 -19.51 -8.59
N ALA A 311 7.34 -19.62 -7.51
CA ALA A 311 6.86 -20.13 -6.23
C ALA A 311 5.73 -19.26 -5.66
N ASN A 312 5.92 -17.92 -5.66
CA ASN A 312 4.93 -16.96 -5.20
C ASN A 312 3.64 -16.98 -6.05
N ARG A 313 3.75 -17.07 -7.38
CA ARG A 313 2.59 -17.19 -8.29
C ARG A 313 1.76 -18.45 -8.04
N ASN A 314 2.37 -19.52 -7.54
CA ASN A 314 1.74 -20.81 -7.30
C ASN A 314 1.49 -21.11 -5.80
N ASN A 315 1.73 -20.13 -4.91
CA ASN A 315 1.53 -20.24 -3.46
C ASN A 315 2.24 -21.46 -2.81
N VAL A 316 3.51 -21.66 -3.19
CA VAL A 316 4.45 -22.64 -2.61
C VAL A 316 5.72 -21.92 -2.16
N SER A 317 6.52 -22.49 -1.25
CA SER A 317 7.83 -21.93 -0.95
C SER A 317 8.85 -22.22 -2.06
N VAL A 318 9.87 -21.37 -2.18
CA VAL A 318 11.02 -21.62 -3.07
C VAL A 318 11.73 -22.92 -2.69
N THR A 319 11.77 -23.28 -1.41
CA THR A 319 12.39 -24.51 -0.91
C THR A 319 11.63 -25.76 -1.36
N GLU A 320 10.29 -25.76 -1.24
CA GLU A 320 9.44 -26.84 -1.74
C GLU A 320 9.50 -26.94 -3.27
N LEU A 321 9.48 -25.81 -3.98
CA LEU A 321 9.63 -25.78 -5.43
C LEU A 321 10.99 -26.34 -5.87
N LYS A 322 12.09 -26.00 -5.19
CA LYS A 322 13.41 -26.60 -5.45
C LYS A 322 13.43 -28.11 -5.18
N LYS A 323 12.89 -28.53 -4.02
CA LYS A 323 12.81 -29.94 -3.61
C LYS A 323 11.98 -30.78 -4.59
N ALA A 324 10.85 -30.26 -5.06
CA ALA A 324 9.98 -30.93 -6.03
C ALA A 324 10.59 -31.07 -7.44
N ASN A 325 11.70 -30.39 -7.71
CA ASN A 325 12.37 -30.33 -9.02
C ASN A 325 13.85 -30.73 -8.97
N SER A 326 14.31 -31.34 -7.88
CA SER A 326 15.71 -31.73 -7.67
C SER A 326 16.74 -30.60 -7.88
N ILE A 327 16.34 -29.35 -7.65
CA ILE A 327 17.23 -28.18 -7.75
C ILE A 327 18.01 -28.05 -6.44
N PRO A 328 19.36 -27.99 -6.46
CA PRO A 328 20.16 -27.80 -5.25
C PRO A 328 19.73 -26.57 -4.46
N THR A 329 19.67 -26.65 -3.13
CA THR A 329 19.24 -25.54 -2.27
C THR A 329 20.09 -24.28 -2.45
N SER A 330 21.38 -24.45 -2.75
CA SER A 330 22.34 -23.40 -3.12
C SER A 330 22.14 -22.78 -4.51
N SER A 331 21.48 -23.49 -5.44
CA SER A 331 21.25 -23.01 -6.81
C SER A 331 19.97 -22.20 -6.90
N ASN A 332 20.03 -21.03 -7.55
CA ASN A 332 18.86 -20.25 -7.95
C ASN A 332 18.64 -20.26 -9.47
N VAL A 333 19.37 -21.11 -10.20
CA VAL A 333 19.39 -21.13 -11.66
C VAL A 333 18.27 -22.02 -12.18
N ILE A 334 17.44 -21.45 -13.06
CA ILE A 334 16.45 -22.13 -13.89
C ILE A 334 16.64 -21.69 -15.34
N ARG A 335 16.36 -22.60 -16.29
CA ARG A 335 16.54 -22.34 -17.72
C ARG A 335 15.20 -22.07 -18.38
N VAL A 336 15.14 -21.13 -19.33
CA VAL A 336 13.93 -20.88 -20.11
C VAL A 336 13.55 -22.14 -20.89
N GLY A 337 12.27 -22.52 -20.86
CA GLY A 337 11.77 -23.79 -21.40
C GLY A 337 11.85 -24.98 -20.44
N GLN A 338 12.53 -24.86 -19.29
CA GLN A 338 12.52 -25.89 -18.24
C GLN A 338 11.09 -26.03 -17.67
N VAL A 339 10.56 -27.24 -17.61
CA VAL A 339 9.27 -27.51 -16.96
C VAL A 339 9.53 -27.83 -15.48
N LEU A 340 8.91 -27.06 -14.59
CA LEU A 340 8.95 -27.29 -13.15
C LEU A 340 7.65 -27.95 -12.68
N LYS A 341 7.76 -29.04 -11.92
CA LYS A 341 6.65 -29.61 -11.15
C LYS A 341 6.30 -28.67 -10.01
N ILE A 342 5.04 -28.25 -9.93
CA ILE A 342 4.55 -27.42 -8.81
C ILE A 342 4.05 -28.37 -7.71
N PRO A 343 4.61 -28.35 -6.49
CA PRO A 343 4.10 -29.17 -5.41
C PRO A 343 2.71 -28.68 -4.99
N GLY A 344 1.73 -29.59 -4.91
CA GLY A 344 0.39 -29.27 -4.42
C GLY A 344 0.39 -28.96 -2.92
N LYS A 345 -0.66 -28.27 -2.43
CA LYS A 345 -0.84 -27.95 -1.01
C LYS A 345 -0.75 -29.21 -0.13
N GLY A 346 0.40 -29.40 0.53
CA GLY A 346 0.61 -30.35 1.59
C GLY A 346 0.98 -29.62 2.87
N THR A 347 0.18 -29.77 3.92
CA THR A 347 0.48 -29.27 5.26
C THR A 347 1.57 -30.13 5.92
N THR A 348 2.71 -29.56 6.33
CA THR A 348 3.58 -30.12 7.40
C THR A 348 4.69 -29.12 7.82
N ALA A 349 5.29 -29.33 8.99
CA ALA A 349 6.10 -28.34 9.72
C ALA A 349 7.61 -28.27 9.33
N PRO A 350 8.35 -27.21 9.72
CA PRO A 350 9.75 -27.00 9.32
C PRO A 350 10.79 -27.73 10.22
N PRO A 351 11.90 -28.28 9.65
CA PRO A 351 13.05 -28.81 10.40
C PRO A 351 14.03 -27.72 10.96
N PRO A 352 15.05 -28.09 11.78
CA PRO A 352 15.74 -27.17 12.70
C PRO A 352 16.95 -26.38 12.14
N ALA A 353 17.48 -25.46 12.96
CA ALA A 353 18.50 -24.45 12.61
C ALA A 353 19.79 -24.56 13.46
N THR A 354 20.92 -24.11 12.89
CA THR A 354 22.24 -24.02 13.53
C THR A 354 22.58 -22.63 14.08
N SER A 355 23.28 -22.59 15.22
CA SER A 355 23.79 -21.37 15.87
C SER A 355 25.21 -21.00 15.44
N GLY A 356 25.54 -19.71 15.36
CA GLY A 356 26.88 -19.24 14.95
C GLY A 356 27.06 -17.72 14.93
N SER A 357 28.06 -17.23 14.18
CA SER A 357 28.28 -15.81 13.88
C SER A 357 28.31 -15.56 12.37
N TYR A 358 28.00 -14.34 11.95
CA TYR A 358 27.88 -13.97 10.54
C TYR A 358 28.50 -12.60 10.25
N THR A 359 29.50 -12.53 9.36
CA THR A 359 30.10 -11.28 8.89
C THR A 359 29.30 -10.71 7.71
N VAL A 360 28.75 -9.50 7.87
CA VAL A 360 27.95 -8.76 6.88
C VAL A 360 28.76 -8.52 5.60
N LYS A 361 28.23 -8.97 4.46
CA LYS A 361 28.84 -8.75 3.13
C LYS A 361 28.13 -7.62 2.39
N SER A 362 28.76 -7.14 1.31
CA SER A 362 28.13 -6.16 0.43
C SER A 362 26.81 -6.72 -0.14
N GLY A 363 25.72 -5.97 0.03
CA GLY A 363 24.36 -6.38 -0.39
C GLY A 363 23.56 -7.20 0.64
N ASP A 364 24.10 -7.51 1.83
CA ASP A 364 23.29 -8.10 2.90
C ASP A 364 22.35 -7.09 3.57
N THR A 365 21.26 -7.61 4.14
CA THR A 365 20.30 -6.90 5.00
C THR A 365 20.07 -7.71 6.27
N LEU A 366 19.56 -7.09 7.34
CA LEU A 366 19.17 -7.84 8.54
C LEU A 366 18.15 -8.95 8.23
N TYR A 367 17.27 -8.73 7.26
CA TYR A 367 16.30 -9.74 6.80
C TYR A 367 16.97 -10.91 6.08
N SER A 368 17.89 -10.66 5.14
CA SER A 368 18.58 -11.75 4.43
C SER A 368 19.49 -12.56 5.35
N ILE A 369 20.09 -11.94 6.37
CA ILE A 369 20.90 -12.63 7.38
C ILE A 369 20.02 -13.43 8.35
N ALA A 370 18.95 -12.84 8.88
CA ALA A 370 18.04 -13.52 9.81
C ALA A 370 17.41 -14.76 9.16
N ASN A 371 16.84 -14.60 7.97
CA ASN A 371 16.22 -15.70 7.22
C ASN A 371 17.21 -16.79 6.81
N ARG A 372 18.45 -16.43 6.43
CA ARG A 372 19.52 -17.40 6.10
C ARG A 372 19.90 -18.29 7.29
N ASN A 373 19.78 -17.77 8.51
CA ASN A 373 20.12 -18.48 9.73
C ASN A 373 18.87 -18.95 10.52
N ASN A 374 17.68 -18.85 9.92
CA ASN A 374 16.39 -19.27 10.48
C ASN A 374 16.12 -18.69 11.90
N VAL A 375 16.41 -17.40 12.07
CA VAL A 375 16.05 -16.59 13.24
C VAL A 375 15.16 -15.43 12.80
N SER A 376 14.35 -14.85 13.69
CA SER A 376 13.64 -13.62 13.34
C SER A 376 14.59 -12.42 13.30
N VAL A 377 14.23 -11.40 12.52
CA VAL A 377 14.96 -10.11 12.52
C VAL A 377 14.96 -9.48 13.91
N THR A 378 13.89 -9.67 14.70
CA THR A 378 13.77 -9.17 16.07
C THR A 378 14.75 -9.86 17.02
N GLU A 379 14.87 -11.19 16.94
CA GLU A 379 15.85 -11.96 17.73
C GLU A 379 17.28 -11.63 17.31
N LEU A 380 17.55 -11.50 16.00
CA LEU A 380 18.85 -11.08 15.47
C LEU A 380 19.22 -9.67 15.96
N LYS A 381 18.28 -8.71 15.94
CA LYS A 381 18.50 -7.36 16.50
C LYS A 381 18.80 -7.40 18.00
N LYS A 382 17.98 -8.14 18.77
CA LYS A 382 18.14 -8.32 20.21
C LYS A 382 19.47 -8.96 20.58
N ALA A 383 19.93 -9.97 19.84
CA ALA A 383 21.21 -10.65 20.05
C ALA A 383 22.45 -9.79 19.72
N ASN A 384 22.26 -8.64 19.06
CA ASN A 384 23.33 -7.75 18.59
C ASN A 384 23.18 -6.29 19.09
N SER A 385 22.32 -6.05 20.07
CA SER A 385 22.03 -4.71 20.62
C SER A 385 21.65 -3.66 19.56
N ILE A 386 21.06 -4.10 18.43
CA ILE A 386 20.57 -3.19 17.38
C ILE A 386 19.19 -2.67 17.80
N PRO A 387 18.96 -1.35 17.88
CA PRO A 387 17.65 -0.79 18.20
C PRO A 387 16.56 -1.33 17.28
N THR A 388 15.37 -1.60 17.80
CA THR A 388 14.23 -2.12 17.01
C THR A 388 13.86 -1.21 15.84
N SER A 389 14.03 0.11 16.01
CA SER A 389 13.86 1.16 15.00
C SER A 389 14.97 1.23 13.94
N SER A 390 16.13 0.60 14.16
CA SER A 390 17.26 0.62 13.22
C SER A 390 17.26 -0.61 12.31
N ASN A 391 17.52 -0.41 11.02
CA ASN A 391 17.80 -1.46 10.04
C ASN A 391 19.22 -1.38 9.46
N VAL A 392 20.08 -0.53 10.03
CA VAL A 392 21.42 -0.23 9.49
C VAL A 392 22.43 -1.28 9.97
N ILE A 393 23.13 -1.87 9.01
CA ILE A 393 24.32 -2.72 9.23
C ILE A 393 25.44 -2.28 8.28
N ARG A 394 26.70 -2.47 8.69
CA ARG A 394 27.88 -2.09 7.90
C ARG A 394 28.55 -3.33 7.33
N VAL A 395 29.06 -3.25 6.09
CA VAL A 395 29.89 -4.31 5.52
C VAL A 395 31.12 -4.53 6.41
N GLY A 396 31.42 -5.79 6.74
CA GLY A 396 32.46 -6.17 7.70
C GLY A 396 31.98 -6.27 9.17
N GLN A 397 30.78 -5.80 9.51
CA GLN A 397 30.20 -5.98 10.84
C GLN A 397 29.94 -7.48 11.11
N VAL A 398 30.32 -7.97 12.29
CA VAL A 398 30.02 -9.35 12.72
C VAL A 398 28.75 -9.35 13.57
N LEU A 399 27.80 -10.22 13.23
CA LEU A 399 26.55 -10.43 13.96
C LEU A 399 26.52 -11.81 14.64
N LYS A 400 26.08 -11.84 15.90
CA LYS A 400 25.76 -13.04 16.67
C LYS A 400 24.40 -13.60 16.24
N ILE A 401 24.34 -14.88 15.89
CA ILE A 401 23.08 -15.57 15.54
C ILE A 401 22.57 -16.32 16.79
N PRO A 402 21.36 -16.00 17.30
CA PRO A 402 20.79 -16.73 18.43
C PRO A 402 20.29 -18.13 18.02
N GLY A 403 20.73 -19.17 18.72
CA GLY A 403 20.18 -20.53 18.57
C GLY A 403 18.96 -20.76 19.45
N LYS A 404 17.98 -21.55 18.99
CA LYS A 404 16.79 -21.92 19.77
C LYS A 404 17.07 -23.16 20.63
N GLY A 405 17.32 -22.95 21.92
CA GLY A 405 17.42 -24.02 22.91
C GLY A 405 16.06 -24.49 23.43
N THR A 406 15.88 -25.81 23.50
CA THR A 406 14.91 -26.55 24.34
C THR A 406 15.73 -27.52 25.18
N THR A 407 15.44 -27.93 26.42
CA THR A 407 14.25 -27.80 27.29
C THR A 407 14.55 -26.89 28.52
N THR A 408 13.97 -26.91 29.74
CA THR A 408 13.00 -27.77 30.45
C THR A 408 12.22 -26.96 31.52
N THR A 409 11.20 -27.56 32.14
CA THR A 409 10.35 -26.98 33.21
C THR A 409 10.64 -27.62 34.57
N PRO A 410 10.50 -26.89 35.69
CA PRO A 410 9.71 -27.37 36.83
C PRO A 410 8.52 -26.45 37.15
N PRO A 411 7.47 -26.94 37.84
CA PRO A 411 6.21 -26.20 38.01
C PRO A 411 6.29 -25.11 39.07
N SER A 412 5.70 -23.94 38.80
CA SER A 412 5.33 -22.97 39.84
C SER A 412 3.81 -22.78 39.86
N SER A 413 3.23 -22.92 41.05
CA SER A 413 1.82 -22.67 41.34
C SER A 413 1.44 -21.23 40.99
N SER A 414 0.28 -21.01 40.35
CA SER A 414 -0.22 -19.65 40.09
C SER A 414 -1.54 -19.38 40.82
N THR A 415 -1.53 -18.34 41.64
CA THR A 415 -2.72 -17.77 42.30
C THR A 415 -3.40 -16.80 41.35
N THR A 416 -4.69 -16.53 41.52
CA THR A 416 -5.43 -15.52 40.73
C THR A 416 -5.82 -14.31 41.58
N TYR A 417 -5.85 -13.13 40.97
CA TYR A 417 -6.21 -11.86 41.60
C TYR A 417 -7.28 -11.14 40.78
N THR A 418 -8.41 -10.78 41.39
CA THR A 418 -9.47 -10.01 40.72
C THR A 418 -9.28 -8.53 40.94
N VAL A 419 -9.09 -7.77 39.85
CA VAL A 419 -8.87 -6.31 39.83
C VAL A 419 -10.05 -5.57 40.48
N LYS A 420 -9.76 -4.70 41.43
CA LYS A 420 -10.75 -3.87 42.15
C LYS A 420 -10.72 -2.42 41.65
N SER A 421 -11.72 -1.64 42.04
CA SER A 421 -11.76 -0.21 41.72
C SER A 421 -10.58 0.50 42.37
N GLY A 422 -9.78 1.23 41.57
CA GLY A 422 -8.55 1.91 41.99
C GLY A 422 -7.26 1.13 41.81
N ASP A 423 -7.30 -0.13 41.35
CA ASP A 423 -6.09 -0.92 41.10
C ASP A 423 -5.32 -0.49 39.85
N THR A 424 -4.01 -0.72 39.88
CA THR A 424 -3.10 -0.67 38.72
C THR A 424 -2.28 -1.96 38.67
N LEU A 425 -1.73 -2.33 37.51
CA LEU A 425 -0.80 -3.47 37.46
C LEU A 425 0.42 -3.26 38.39
N TYR A 426 0.79 -2.01 38.67
CA TYR A 426 1.88 -1.68 39.60
C TYR A 426 1.50 -1.93 41.07
N SER A 427 0.30 -1.53 41.51
CA SER A 427 -0.16 -1.83 42.87
C SER A 427 -0.34 -3.34 43.09
N ILE A 428 -0.91 -4.05 42.12
CA ILE A 428 -1.09 -5.50 42.17
C ILE A 428 0.28 -6.21 42.18
N ALA A 429 1.22 -5.80 41.32
CA ALA A 429 2.58 -6.35 41.30
C ALA A 429 3.29 -6.18 42.66
N ARG A 430 3.22 -4.99 43.25
CA ARG A 430 3.86 -4.67 44.53
C ARG A 430 3.27 -5.46 45.71
N VAL A 431 1.95 -5.68 45.75
CA VAL A 431 1.29 -6.44 46.81
C VAL A 431 1.58 -7.95 46.70
N ASN A 432 1.77 -8.47 45.48
CA ASN A 432 2.04 -9.88 45.23
C ASN A 432 3.54 -10.19 44.96
N SER A 433 4.46 -9.30 45.39
CA SER A 433 5.92 -9.46 45.28
C SER A 433 6.42 -9.86 43.88
N THR A 434 5.81 -9.33 42.82
CA THR A 434 6.12 -9.63 41.42
C THR A 434 6.31 -8.35 40.60
N THR A 435 6.41 -8.45 39.26
CA THR A 435 6.61 -7.27 38.39
C THR A 435 5.44 -7.05 37.43
N VAL A 436 5.22 -5.80 37.03
CA VAL A 436 4.22 -5.41 36.02
C VAL A 436 4.41 -6.19 34.73
N GLN A 437 5.66 -6.34 34.29
CA GLN A 437 6.02 -7.07 33.07
C GLN A 437 5.73 -8.57 33.19
N LYS A 438 5.91 -9.16 34.39
CA LYS A 438 5.57 -10.58 34.62
C LYS A 438 4.07 -10.81 34.63
N ILE A 439 3.28 -10.00 35.35
CA ILE A 439 1.81 -10.08 35.30
C ILE A 439 1.32 -9.85 33.86
N ALA A 440 1.88 -8.88 33.14
CA ALA A 440 1.49 -8.60 31.76
C ALA A 440 1.79 -9.78 30.82
N ALA A 441 2.97 -10.40 30.94
CA ALA A 441 3.31 -11.60 30.17
C ALA A 441 2.42 -12.80 30.54
N ASP A 442 2.21 -13.05 31.83
CA ASP A 442 1.38 -14.17 32.34
C ASP A 442 -0.12 -14.05 31.99
N ASN A 443 -0.56 -12.88 31.49
CA ASN A 443 -1.93 -12.56 31.10
C ASN A 443 -2.07 -12.03 29.65
N ASN A 444 -1.01 -12.06 28.84
CA ASN A 444 -0.96 -11.53 27.47
C ASN A 444 -1.36 -10.03 27.32
N ILE A 445 -1.15 -9.21 28.35
CA ILE A 445 -1.50 -7.78 28.34
C ILE A 445 -0.45 -6.99 27.55
N SER A 446 -0.84 -6.48 26.38
CA SER A 446 0.05 -5.69 25.51
C SER A 446 0.20 -4.22 25.92
N ASN A 447 -0.74 -3.68 26.70
CA ASN A 447 -0.71 -2.32 27.23
C ASN A 447 -0.91 -2.35 28.75
N THR A 448 0.17 -2.12 29.50
CA THR A 448 0.20 -2.26 30.96
C THR A 448 -0.55 -1.16 31.72
N SER A 449 -1.05 -0.15 31.01
CA SER A 449 -1.81 0.97 31.60
C SER A 449 -3.33 0.77 31.54
N VAL A 450 -3.82 -0.35 30.98
CA VAL A 450 -5.25 -0.62 30.83
C VAL A 450 -5.60 -2.00 31.42
N ILE A 451 -6.22 -1.99 32.59
CA ILE A 451 -6.89 -3.14 33.22
C ILE A 451 -8.31 -2.74 33.63
N SER A 452 -9.23 -3.69 33.61
CA SER A 452 -10.65 -3.46 33.92
C SER A 452 -11.01 -3.97 35.31
N VAL A 453 -11.84 -3.22 36.04
CA VAL A 453 -12.41 -3.71 37.32
C VAL A 453 -13.21 -5.00 37.06
N GLY A 454 -12.99 -6.01 37.90
CA GLY A 454 -13.54 -7.36 37.73
C GLY A 454 -12.70 -8.30 36.85
N GLN A 455 -11.65 -7.81 36.20
CA GLN A 455 -10.73 -8.65 35.43
C GLN A 455 -9.95 -9.59 36.38
N VAL A 456 -9.95 -10.89 36.09
CA VAL A 456 -9.15 -11.88 36.84
C VAL A 456 -7.77 -12.01 36.19
N LEU A 457 -6.72 -11.72 36.95
CA LEU A 457 -5.33 -11.83 36.53
C LEU A 457 -4.68 -13.06 37.16
N ARG A 458 -3.95 -13.83 36.35
CA ARG A 458 -3.09 -14.92 36.80
C ARG A 458 -1.78 -14.36 37.33
N ILE A 459 -1.50 -14.59 38.60
CA ILE A 459 -0.30 -14.16 39.30
C ILE A 459 0.53 -15.41 39.59
N ALA A 460 1.48 -15.71 38.71
CA ALA A 460 2.47 -16.74 38.98
C ALA A 460 3.54 -16.18 39.93
N SER A 461 3.69 -16.82 41.10
CA SER A 461 4.82 -16.63 42.01
C SER A 461 6.12 -17.10 41.37
#